data_AF-A0A258KKR0-F1
#
_entry.id   AF-A0A258KKR0-F1
#
_cell.length_a   1.000
_cell.length_b   1.000
_cell.length_c   1.000
_cell.angle_alpha   90.00
_cell.angle_beta   90.00
_cell.angle_gamma   90.00
#
_symmetry.space_group_name_H-M   'P 1'
#
loop_
_entity.id
_entity.type
_entity.pdbx_description
1 polymer ?
#
loop_
_entity_poly.entity_id
_entity_poly.type
_entity_poly.pdbx_seq_one_letter_code
_entity_poly.pdbx_strand_id
1 'polypeptide(L)' 'MSTARTAFYGPADHDLAPVAADAIQVSPLVIGATDLASIADQSLDAIAIRAPAGVVERRFVLAHALRA' A
#
# COMPACT_ATOMS: atom_id res chain seq x y z
N MET A 1 19.07 12.52 -1.84
CA MET A 1 17.83 12.03 -2.50
C MET A 1 17.46 10.69 -1.87
N SER A 2 16.85 10.70 -0.69
CA SER A 2 16.18 9.51 -0.18
C SER A 2 14.75 9.60 -0.71
N THR A 3 14.45 8.80 -1.73
CA THR A 3 13.14 8.75 -2.39
C THR A 3 12.14 8.21 -1.40
N ALA A 4 11.31 9.09 -0.86
CA ALA A 4 10.17 8.67 -0.10
C ALA A 4 9.23 7.88 -1.03
N ARG A 5 9.14 6.55 -0.88
CA ARG A 5 8.45 5.69 -1.86
C ARG A 5 7.11 5.27 -1.27
N THR A 6 6.10 6.11 -1.43
CA THR A 6 4.76 5.82 -0.94
C THR A 6 4.10 4.66 -1.69
N ALA A 7 3.08 4.03 -1.09
CA ALA A 7 2.35 2.92 -1.69
C ALA A 7 0.82 3.06 -1.54
N PHE A 8 0.06 2.24 -2.26
CA PHE A 8 -1.38 2.11 -2.04
C PHE A 8 -1.90 0.70 -2.29
N TYR A 9 -2.85 0.27 -1.46
CA TYR A 9 -3.52 -1.03 -1.54
C TYR A 9 -5.00 -0.86 -1.88
N GLY A 10 -5.39 -1.43 -3.02
CA GLY A 10 -6.74 -1.39 -3.57
C GLY A 10 -6.90 -0.30 -4.63
N PRO A 11 -8.13 0.02 -5.05
CA PRO A 11 -8.38 1.15 -5.94
C PRO A 11 -8.09 2.46 -5.21
N ALA A 12 -7.38 3.37 -5.88
CA ALA A 12 -7.09 4.70 -5.35
C ALA A 12 -8.37 5.54 -5.30
N ASP A 13 -8.60 6.20 -4.16
CA ASP A 13 -9.70 7.13 -3.93
C ASP A 13 -9.13 8.37 -3.24
N HIS A 14 -8.80 9.37 -4.04
CA HIS A 14 -8.11 10.58 -3.58
C HIS A 14 -8.99 11.46 -2.67
N ASP A 15 -10.30 11.29 -2.70
CA ASP A 15 -11.23 12.01 -1.81
C ASP A 15 -11.23 11.41 -0.40
N LEU A 16 -10.98 10.09 -0.27
CA LEU A 16 -10.88 9.41 1.01
C LEU A 16 -9.48 9.45 1.62
N ALA A 17 -8.45 9.22 0.80
CA ALA A 17 -7.07 9.25 1.24
C ALA A 17 -6.16 9.68 0.07
N PRO A 18 -5.36 10.75 0.23
CA PRO A 18 -4.48 11.20 -0.85
C PRO A 18 -3.40 10.15 -1.13
N VAL A 19 -3.25 9.80 -2.40
CA VAL A 19 -2.20 8.92 -2.93
C VAL A 19 -1.29 9.75 -3.83
N ALA A 20 0.03 9.63 -3.67
CA ALA A 20 0.97 10.32 -4.55
C ALA A 20 0.90 9.73 -5.98
N ALA A 21 1.17 10.55 -6.99
CA ALA A 21 1.08 10.11 -8.39
C ALA A 21 2.09 9.00 -8.74
N ASP A 22 3.20 8.91 -8.01
CA ASP A 22 4.26 7.93 -8.14
C ASP A 22 4.20 6.81 -7.08
N ALA A 23 3.12 6.75 -6.31
CA ALA A 23 2.93 5.70 -5.32
C ALA A 23 2.87 4.33 -6.02
N ILE A 24 3.46 3.31 -5.39
CA ILE A 24 3.45 1.96 -5.93
C ILE A 24 2.12 1.26 -5.59
N GLN A 25 1.51 0.65 -6.60
CA GLN A 25 0.34 -0.22 -6.40
C GLN A 25 0.79 -1.57 -5.85
N VAL A 26 0.19 -2.01 -4.74
CA VAL A 26 0.56 -3.26 -4.07
C VAL A 26 -0.59 -4.26 -3.88
N SER A 27 -1.76 -3.98 -4.45
CA SER A 27 -2.89 -4.90 -4.38
C SER A 27 -2.68 -6.13 -5.26
N PRO A 28 -2.84 -7.36 -4.73
CA PRO A 28 -2.73 -8.58 -5.53
C PRO A 28 -3.86 -8.73 -6.56
N LEU A 29 -4.90 -7.90 -6.46
CA LEU A 29 -6.00 -7.87 -7.42
C LEU A 29 -5.71 -6.99 -8.65
N VAL A 30 -4.59 -6.24 -8.64
CA VAL A 30 -4.17 -5.41 -9.77
C VAL A 30 -3.03 -6.11 -10.51
N ILE A 31 -3.21 -6.32 -11.81
CA ILE A 31 -2.20 -6.93 -12.67
C ILE A 31 -0.94 -6.05 -12.69
N GLY A 32 0.22 -6.66 -12.46
CA GLY A 32 1.51 -5.96 -12.45
C GLY A 32 1.80 -5.18 -11.17
N ALA A 33 0.95 -5.27 -10.15
CA ALA A 33 1.23 -4.70 -8.84
C ALA A 33 2.47 -5.34 -8.20
N THR A 34 3.14 -4.56 -7.34
CA THR A 34 4.27 -5.06 -6.55
C THR A 34 3.75 -5.89 -5.38
N ASP A 35 4.38 -7.02 -5.08
CA ASP A 35 4.03 -7.79 -3.89
C ASP A 35 4.44 -7.01 -2.63
N LEU A 36 3.47 -6.63 -1.80
CA LEU A 36 3.68 -5.95 -0.52
C LEU A 36 4.64 -6.73 0.40
N ALA A 37 4.62 -8.06 0.35
CA ALA A 37 5.51 -8.88 1.17
C ALA A 37 6.98 -8.77 0.74
N SER A 38 7.23 -8.40 -0.52
CA SER A 38 8.58 -8.21 -1.10
C SER A 38 9.19 -6.84 -0.82
N ILE A 39 8.40 -5.89 -0.31
CA ILE A 39 8.89 -4.54 0.04
C ILE A 39 9.80 -4.62 1.26
N ALA A 40 10.97 -3.98 1.16
CA ALA A 40 11.96 -3.96 2.22
C ALA A 40 11.43 -3.26 3.47
N ASP A 41 11.87 -3.73 4.63
CA ASP A 41 11.50 -3.12 5.91
C ASP A 41 11.98 -1.67 6.00
N GLN A 42 11.16 -0.78 6.57
CA GLN A 42 11.44 0.64 6.77
C GLN A 42 11.81 1.41 5.48
N SER A 43 11.29 0.99 4.33
CA SER A 43 11.49 1.61 3.02
C SER A 43 10.31 2.43 2.50
N LEU A 44 9.12 2.31 3.09
CA LEU A 44 7.94 3.14 2.79
C LEU A 44 7.78 4.24 3.85
N ASP A 45 7.51 5.47 3.41
CA ASP A 45 7.18 6.57 4.32
C ASP A 45 5.69 6.63 4.62
N ALA A 46 4.86 6.15 3.69
CA ALA A 46 3.41 6.13 3.82
C ALA A 46 2.79 5.10 2.87
N ILE A 47 1.65 4.55 3.30
CA ILE A 47 0.80 3.69 2.48
C ILE A 47 -0.67 3.98 2.73
N ALA A 48 -1.44 4.16 1.65
CA ALA A 48 -2.89 4.28 1.71
C ALA A 48 -3.53 2.90 1.55
N ILE A 49 -4.35 2.47 2.50
CA ILE A 49 -4.98 1.13 2.49
C ILE A 49 -6.50 1.27 2.45
N ARG A 50 -7.11 0.80 1.37
CA ARG A 50 -8.57 0.67 1.29
C ARG A 50 -8.99 -0.66 1.91
N ALA A 51 -9.45 -0.62 3.16
CA ALA A 51 -9.88 -1.79 3.92
C ALA A 51 -11.33 -1.64 4.44
N PRO A 52 -12.35 -1.97 3.63
CA PRO A 52 -13.74 -2.02 4.06
C PRO A 52 -13.99 -2.98 5.24
N ALA A 53 -15.15 -2.85 5.88
CA ALA A 53 -15.55 -3.79 6.94
C ALA A 53 -15.64 -5.23 6.40
N GLY A 54 -15.11 -6.19 7.15
CA GLY A 54 -15.17 -7.62 6.82
C GLY A 54 -14.05 -8.18 5.94
N VAL A 55 -13.11 -7.35 5.45
CA VAL A 55 -11.98 -7.84 4.64
C VAL A 55 -11.00 -8.66 5.50
N VAL A 56 -10.80 -9.92 5.12
CA VAL A 56 -10.03 -10.92 5.89
C VAL A 56 -8.54 -10.58 5.90
N GLU A 57 -8.05 -10.06 4.78
CA GLU A 57 -6.66 -9.68 4.55
C GLU A 57 -6.21 -8.43 5.33
N ARG A 58 -7.14 -7.68 5.96
CA ARG A 58 -6.84 -6.39 6.60
C ARG A 58 -5.64 -6.45 7.53
N ARG A 59 -5.60 -7.48 8.38
CA ARG A 59 -4.53 -7.64 9.38
C ARG A 59 -3.18 -7.95 8.74
N PHE A 60 -3.19 -8.76 7.68
CA PHE A 60 -2.00 -9.09 6.91
C PHE A 60 -1.44 -7.84 6.22
N VAL A 61 -2.30 -7.11 5.50
CA VAL A 61 -1.91 -5.87 4.79
C VAL A 61 -1.40 -4.82 5.77
N LEU A 62 -2.10 -4.60 6.88
CA LEU A 62 -1.66 -3.63 7.90
C LEU A 62 -0.33 -4.02 8.55
N ALA A 63 -0.11 -5.30 8.82
CA ALA A 63 1.15 -5.77 9.40
C ALA A 63 2.34 -5.55 8.45
N HIS A 64 2.19 -5.88 7.17
CA HIS A 64 3.24 -5.63 6.18
C HIS A 64 3.44 -4.13 5.91
N ALA A 65 2.37 -3.34 5.91
CA ALA A 65 2.42 -1.89 5.77
C ALA A 65 3.17 -1.18 6.90
N LEU A 66 3.11 -1.71 8.13
CA LEU A 66 3.84 -1.17 9.28
C LEU A 66 5.29 -1.66 9.37
N ARG A 67 5.60 -2.78 8.70
CA ARG A 67 6.94 -3.36 8.60
C ARG A 67 7.76 -2.64 7.53
N ALA A 68 7.16 -2.54 6.34
CA ALA A 68 7.70 -1.87 5.17
C ALA A 68 7.87 -0.38 5.43
#